data_AF-D5UGA3-F1
#
_entry.id   AF-D5UGA3-F1
#
_cell.length_a   1.000
_cell.length_b   1.000
_cell.length_c   1.000
_cell.angle_alpha   90.00
_cell.angle_beta   90.00
_cell.angle_gamma   90.00
#
_symmetry.space_group_name_H-M   'P 1'
#
loop_
_entity.id
_entity.type
_entity.pdbx_description
1 polymer ?
#
loop_
_entity_poly.entity_id
_entity_poly.type
_entity_poly.pdbx_seq_one_letter_code
_entity_poly.pdbx_strand_id
1 'polypeptide(L)'
;MTGSPAAPVALDGSHVLAVPRGTPVLEYARAWFPAAAWSREPATAAQAATAARPTGARFRGIALAAPDPAGVLSLDGVAEVVGPHPVEAAEARALGLPARPSDLYGLPTGPVAGATVGPDLVAGWATAVARRAGGGILPAARDRAVVPDPAAAVDLTLWSAVPLSPDDALPLVRPSLSGSRLTLDAPPGGAIGFIVTASYEYDGAVEVRCGRSREVPAVLSTLDWREHGPWSYRVTWRPPDPMELEVPHPSQLHVIARQRVAPGIARVVAALWRAVGGTVVDAGGFLVPHAEVEERARPR
;
A
#
# COMPACT_ATOMS: atom_id res chain seq x y z
N MET A 1 -20.69 17.47 -28.92
CA MET A 1 -19.27 17.09 -28.86
C MET A 1 -18.71 17.64 -27.55
N THR A 2 -18.90 16.91 -26.46
CA THR A 2 -18.29 17.22 -25.16
C THR A 2 -16.88 16.65 -25.17
N GLY A 3 -15.86 17.50 -25.01
CA GLY A 3 -14.47 17.09 -25.04
C GLY A 3 -14.21 15.97 -24.02
N SER A 4 -13.33 15.03 -24.39
CA SER A 4 -12.77 14.07 -23.44
C SER A 4 -12.29 14.83 -22.21
N PRO A 5 -12.68 14.47 -20.98
CA PRO A 5 -12.16 15.14 -19.80
C PRO A 5 -10.67 14.84 -19.71
N ALA A 6 -9.87 15.88 -19.94
CA ALA A 6 -8.44 15.83 -19.77
C ALA A 6 -8.11 15.80 -18.27
N ALA A 7 -7.00 15.17 -17.90
CA ALA A 7 -6.42 15.38 -16.59
C ALA A 7 -6.17 16.89 -16.36
N PRO A 8 -6.13 17.35 -15.10
CA PRO A 8 -5.75 18.74 -14.81
C PRO A 8 -4.45 19.11 -15.53
N VAL A 9 -4.41 20.25 -16.22
CA VAL A 9 -3.23 20.74 -16.97
C VAL A 9 -1.97 20.80 -16.09
N ALA A 10 -2.14 21.03 -14.78
CA ALA A 10 -1.06 21.02 -13.80
C ALA A 10 -0.33 19.66 -13.70
N LEU A 11 -0.91 18.58 -14.20
CA LEU A 11 -0.37 17.23 -14.19
C LEU A 11 0.17 16.79 -15.55
N ASP A 12 0.17 17.66 -16.57
CA ASP A 12 0.65 17.32 -17.90
C ASP A 12 2.12 16.87 -17.87
N GLY A 13 2.42 15.73 -18.51
CA GLY A 13 3.75 15.15 -18.53
C GLY A 13 4.19 14.43 -17.24
N SER A 14 3.34 14.34 -16.22
CA SER A 14 3.59 13.56 -14.98
C SER A 14 2.89 12.21 -15.01
N HIS A 15 3.45 11.17 -14.37
CA HIS A 15 2.64 10.03 -13.95
C HIS A 15 1.65 10.51 -12.88
N VAL A 16 0.47 9.92 -12.76
CA VAL A 16 -0.52 10.34 -11.78
C VAL A 16 -0.94 9.18 -10.91
N LEU A 17 -0.80 9.34 -9.60
CA LEU A 17 -1.44 8.49 -8.61
C LEU A 17 -2.85 9.04 -8.32
N ALA A 18 -3.87 8.22 -8.54
CA ALA A 18 -5.23 8.52 -8.18
C ALA A 18 -5.64 7.67 -6.97
N VAL A 19 -6.15 8.30 -5.92
CA VAL A 19 -6.65 7.61 -4.73
C VAL A 19 -8.03 8.14 -4.36
N PRO A 20 -8.88 7.36 -3.65
CA PRO A 20 -10.15 7.88 -3.15
C PRO A 20 -9.95 9.14 -2.32
N ARG A 21 -10.89 10.09 -2.45
CA ARG A 21 -10.82 11.34 -1.70
C ARG A 21 -10.71 11.09 -0.19
N GLY A 22 -9.80 11.80 0.47
CA GLY A 22 -9.54 11.64 1.91
C GLY A 22 -8.59 10.50 2.28
N THR A 23 -7.95 9.86 1.30
CA THR A 23 -6.87 8.89 1.56
C THR A 23 -5.69 9.58 2.26
N PRO A 24 -5.12 9.01 3.35
CA PRO A 24 -4.00 9.61 4.08
C PRO A 24 -2.66 9.40 3.36
N VAL A 25 -2.47 10.05 2.21
CA VAL A 25 -1.29 9.83 1.33
C VAL A 25 0.03 10.10 2.05
N LEU A 26 0.08 11.06 2.97
CA LEU A 26 1.29 11.32 3.76
C LEU A 26 1.67 10.12 4.65
N GLU A 27 0.71 9.44 5.27
CA GLU A 27 0.97 8.25 6.09
C GLU A 27 1.52 7.12 5.23
N TYR A 28 0.95 6.94 4.03
CA TYR A 28 1.47 5.96 3.08
C TYR A 28 2.84 6.32 2.51
N ALA A 29 3.13 7.61 2.31
CA ALA A 29 4.48 8.06 1.96
C ALA A 29 5.48 7.71 3.06
N ARG A 30 5.15 7.99 4.32
CA ARG A 30 6.02 7.68 5.48
C ARG A 30 6.32 6.20 5.67
N ALA A 31 5.47 5.31 5.17
CA ALA A 31 5.71 3.88 5.18
C ALA A 31 6.89 3.44 4.30
N TRP A 32 7.21 4.21 3.24
CA TRP A 32 8.32 3.93 2.33
C TRP A 32 9.47 4.93 2.48
N PHE A 33 9.14 6.17 2.87
CA PHE A 33 10.02 7.33 2.96
C PHE A 33 9.87 7.94 4.36
N PRO A 34 10.60 7.47 5.38
CA PRO A 34 10.36 7.83 6.77
C PRO A 34 10.33 9.33 7.06
N ALA A 35 11.13 10.13 6.34
CA ALA A 35 11.13 11.59 6.48
C ALA A 35 10.15 12.33 5.56
N ALA A 36 9.22 11.64 4.90
CA ALA A 36 8.23 12.27 4.04
C ALA A 36 7.37 13.31 4.80
N ALA A 37 7.19 14.46 4.16
CA ALA A 37 6.51 15.63 4.73
C ALA A 37 5.97 16.54 3.62
N TRP A 38 4.92 17.30 3.94
CA TRP A 38 4.48 18.39 3.08
C TRP A 38 5.52 19.51 3.09
N SER A 39 6.17 19.74 1.95
CA SER A 39 6.98 20.93 1.71
C SER A 39 6.09 22.15 1.51
N ARG A 40 4.88 21.94 0.98
CA ARG A 40 3.75 22.87 0.98
C ARG A 40 2.46 22.14 1.30
N GLU A 41 1.78 22.56 2.37
CA GLU A 41 0.47 22.01 2.74
C GLU A 41 -0.58 22.30 1.66
N PRO A 42 -1.44 21.32 1.30
CA PRO A 42 -2.55 21.58 0.41
C PRO A 42 -3.60 22.47 1.07
N ALA A 43 -4.15 23.41 0.31
CA ALA A 43 -5.18 24.30 0.85
C ALA A 43 -6.51 23.56 0.95
N THR A 44 -7.17 23.65 2.11
CA THR A 44 -8.56 23.19 2.23
C THR A 44 -9.49 24.06 1.37
N ALA A 45 -10.64 23.50 0.98
CA ALA A 45 -11.65 24.25 0.21
C ALA A 45 -12.09 25.55 0.91
N ALA A 46 -12.15 25.55 2.25
CA ALA A 46 -12.47 26.73 3.05
C ALA A 46 -11.35 27.79 3.00
N GLN A 47 -10.09 27.37 3.06
CA GLN A 47 -8.94 28.27 2.95
C GLN A 47 -8.85 28.89 1.55
N ALA A 48 -9.05 28.10 0.49
CA ALA A 48 -9.08 28.59 -0.88
C ALA A 48 -10.21 29.62 -1.10
N ALA A 49 -11.42 29.33 -0.60
CA ALA A 49 -12.57 30.24 -0.70
C ALA A 49 -12.37 31.55 0.07
N THR A 50 -11.65 31.52 1.20
CA THR A 50 -11.34 32.71 2.01
C THR A 50 -10.26 33.56 1.34
N ALA A 51 -9.20 32.93 0.81
CA ALA A 51 -8.12 33.62 0.10
C ALA A 51 -8.61 34.33 -1.17
N ALA A 52 -9.62 33.79 -1.84
CA ALA A 52 -10.23 34.39 -3.04
C ALA A 52 -11.12 35.62 -2.75
N ARG A 53 -11.42 35.95 -1.48
CA ARG A 53 -12.29 37.07 -1.10
C ARG A 53 -11.52 38.14 -0.32
N PRO A 54 -10.84 39.08 -0.97
CA PRO A 54 -10.24 40.19 -0.24
C PRO A 54 -11.33 41.05 0.39
N THR A 55 -11.32 41.18 1.72
CA THR A 55 -12.24 42.02 2.47
C THR A 55 -11.64 43.41 2.68
N GLY A 56 -12.29 44.45 2.14
CA GLY A 56 -11.97 45.85 2.43
C GLY A 56 -12.14 46.77 1.22
N ALA A 57 -12.61 48.01 1.45
CA ALA A 57 -12.83 49.02 0.40
C ALA A 57 -11.57 49.36 -0.42
N ARG A 58 -10.39 49.01 0.09
CA ARG A 58 -9.06 49.29 -0.48
C ARG A 58 -8.60 48.25 -1.51
N PHE A 59 -9.30 47.11 -1.62
CA PHE A 59 -8.95 46.00 -2.53
C PHE A 59 -9.91 45.85 -3.71
N ARG A 60 -10.85 46.79 -3.90
CA ARG A 60 -11.71 46.83 -5.10
C ARG A 60 -10.84 47.08 -6.33
N GLY A 61 -10.65 46.04 -7.15
CA GLY A 61 -9.95 46.12 -8.44
C GLY A 61 -8.61 45.39 -8.51
N ILE A 62 -8.11 44.84 -7.39
CA ILE A 62 -6.90 44.00 -7.39
C ILE A 62 -7.33 42.53 -7.50
N ALA A 63 -7.17 41.95 -8.68
CA ALA A 63 -7.24 40.50 -8.85
C ALA A 63 -5.91 39.90 -8.34
N LEU A 64 -5.89 39.46 -7.09
CA LEU A 64 -4.81 38.59 -6.62
C LEU A 64 -5.01 37.22 -7.27
N ALA A 65 -3.96 36.66 -7.84
CA ALA A 65 -3.97 35.27 -8.31
C ALA A 65 -4.34 34.38 -7.11
N ALA A 66 -5.39 33.56 -7.26
CA ALA A 66 -5.78 32.62 -6.22
C ALA A 66 -4.59 31.69 -5.92
N PRO A 67 -4.28 31.42 -4.65
CA PRO A 67 -3.21 30.49 -4.31
C PRO A 67 -3.52 29.12 -4.93
N ASP A 68 -2.47 28.46 -5.44
CA ASP A 68 -2.55 27.09 -5.94
C ASP A 68 -3.07 26.18 -4.81
N PRO A 69 -4.24 25.56 -4.95
CA PRO A 69 -4.79 24.72 -3.89
C PRO A 69 -3.99 23.43 -3.70
N ALA A 70 -3.15 23.05 -4.67
CA ALA A 70 -2.33 21.85 -4.58
C ALA A 70 -1.16 22.02 -3.61
N GLY A 71 -0.99 21.05 -2.73
CA GLY A 71 0.20 20.88 -1.91
C GLY A 71 1.36 20.28 -2.70
N VAL A 72 2.51 20.24 -2.05
CA VAL A 72 3.71 19.56 -2.54
C VAL A 72 4.24 18.66 -1.41
N LEU A 73 4.24 17.36 -1.66
CA LEU A 73 4.67 16.32 -0.75
C LEU A 73 6.09 15.88 -1.12
N SER A 74 7.04 16.08 -0.21
CA SER A 74 8.40 15.58 -0.35
C SER A 74 8.47 14.12 0.11
N LEU A 75 9.00 13.24 -0.74
CA LEU A 75 9.27 11.84 -0.44
C LEU A 75 10.70 11.69 0.07
N ASP A 76 11.00 12.29 1.23
CA ASP A 76 12.34 12.24 1.86
C ASP A 76 13.46 12.75 0.92
N GLY A 77 13.17 13.85 0.20
CA GLY A 77 14.08 14.43 -0.78
C GLY A 77 14.30 13.60 -2.06
N VAL A 78 13.69 12.43 -2.19
CA VAL A 78 13.79 11.57 -3.39
C VAL A 78 12.99 12.16 -4.55
N ALA A 79 11.78 12.65 -4.25
CA ALA A 79 10.83 13.16 -5.23
C ALA A 79 9.84 14.13 -4.58
N GLU A 80 9.32 15.07 -5.36
CA GLU A 80 8.19 15.91 -4.97
C GLU A 80 6.94 15.44 -5.70
N VAL A 81 5.85 15.30 -4.96
CA VAL A 81 4.54 14.88 -5.45
C VAL A 81 3.57 16.04 -5.33
N VAL A 82 2.94 16.44 -6.44
CA VAL A 82 2.07 17.61 -6.49
C VAL A 82 0.60 17.19 -6.42
N GLY A 83 -0.15 17.74 -5.47
CA GLY A 83 -1.56 17.41 -5.27
C GLY A 83 -2.04 17.75 -3.87
N PRO A 84 -3.30 17.49 -3.52
CA PRO A 84 -4.30 16.79 -4.32
C PRO A 84 -4.94 17.70 -5.39
N HIS A 85 -5.23 17.12 -6.55
CA HIS A 85 -6.17 17.70 -7.52
C HIS A 85 -7.47 16.88 -7.48
N PRO A 86 -8.55 17.39 -6.87
CA PRO A 86 -9.79 16.64 -6.74
C PRO A 86 -10.47 16.48 -8.12
N VAL A 87 -10.98 15.28 -8.36
CA VAL A 87 -11.83 14.96 -9.51
C VAL A 87 -13.10 14.24 -9.05
N GLU A 88 -14.20 14.45 -9.76
CA GLU A 88 -15.47 13.82 -9.48
C GLU A 88 -15.58 12.44 -10.13
N ALA A 89 -16.53 11.61 -9.67
CA ALA A 89 -16.66 10.21 -10.10
C ALA A 89 -16.81 10.03 -11.62
N ALA A 90 -17.47 10.98 -12.29
CA ALA A 90 -17.64 10.96 -13.75
C ALA A 90 -16.32 11.22 -14.49
N GLU A 91 -15.52 12.16 -14.00
CA GLU A 91 -14.19 12.49 -14.54
C GLU A 91 -13.22 11.33 -14.30
N ALA A 92 -13.19 10.78 -13.07
CA ALA A 92 -12.39 9.60 -12.74
C ALA A 92 -12.71 8.43 -13.69
N ARG A 93 -14.00 8.14 -13.90
CA ARG A 93 -14.44 7.08 -14.84
C ARG A 93 -13.95 7.35 -16.26
N ALA A 94 -14.05 8.58 -16.73
CA ALA A 94 -13.63 8.94 -18.07
C ALA A 94 -12.10 8.89 -18.28
N LEU A 95 -11.34 9.00 -17.19
CA LEU A 95 -9.89 8.72 -17.17
C LEU A 95 -9.55 7.23 -17.06
N GLY A 96 -10.54 6.33 -17.02
CA GLY A 96 -10.33 4.88 -16.84
C GLY A 96 -10.03 4.46 -15.40
N LEU A 97 -10.28 5.34 -14.43
CA LEU A 97 -10.09 5.09 -13.00
C LEU A 97 -11.40 4.58 -12.36
N PRO A 98 -11.34 4.01 -11.14
CA PRO A 98 -12.53 3.64 -10.38
C PRO A 98 -13.52 4.80 -10.27
N ALA A 99 -14.80 4.53 -10.55
CA ALA A 99 -15.83 5.57 -10.70
C ALA A 99 -16.32 6.14 -9.35
N ARG A 100 -15.46 6.91 -8.68
CA ARG A 100 -15.70 7.54 -7.38
C ARG A 100 -14.89 8.84 -7.25
N PRO A 101 -15.29 9.78 -6.37
CA PRO A 101 -14.51 10.97 -6.09
C PRO A 101 -13.09 10.60 -5.69
N SER A 102 -12.10 11.19 -6.35
CA SER A 102 -10.70 10.84 -6.20
C SER A 102 -9.84 12.10 -6.13
N ASP A 103 -8.69 11.98 -5.46
CA ASP A 103 -7.65 12.99 -5.44
C ASP A 103 -6.49 12.50 -6.31
N LEU A 104 -6.05 13.35 -7.24
CA LEU A 104 -4.95 13.08 -8.16
C LEU A 104 -3.65 13.70 -7.66
N TYR A 105 -2.56 12.96 -7.78
CA TYR A 105 -1.22 13.36 -7.35
C TYR A 105 -0.22 13.15 -8.50
N GLY A 106 0.42 14.21 -8.95
CA GLY A 106 1.46 14.19 -9.97
C GLY A 106 2.77 13.66 -9.42
N LEU A 107 3.32 12.64 -10.08
CA LEU A 107 4.60 12.02 -9.79
C LEU A 107 5.62 12.42 -10.87
N PRO A 108 6.90 12.60 -10.52
CA PRO A 108 7.94 12.89 -11.49
C PRO A 108 8.11 11.73 -12.47
N THR A 109 8.34 12.06 -13.75
CA THR A 109 8.59 11.09 -14.84
C THR A 109 10.05 10.80 -15.10
N GLY A 110 10.95 11.61 -14.52
CA GLY A 110 12.39 11.45 -14.66
C GLY A 110 13.09 11.44 -13.30
N PRO A 111 14.34 10.96 -13.24
CA PRO A 111 15.13 11.03 -12.03
C PRO A 111 15.30 12.49 -11.60
N VAL A 112 15.07 12.77 -10.31
CA VAL A 112 15.36 14.09 -9.75
C VAL A 112 16.88 14.30 -9.78
N ALA A 113 17.34 15.45 -10.27
CA ALA A 113 18.77 15.75 -10.34
C ALA A 113 19.39 15.69 -8.93
N GLY A 114 20.33 14.75 -8.72
CA GLY A 114 20.97 14.52 -7.43
C GLY A 114 20.29 13.47 -6.53
N ALA A 115 19.19 12.85 -6.95
CA ALA A 115 18.59 11.75 -6.22
C ALA A 115 19.45 10.48 -6.34
N THR A 116 19.70 9.84 -5.21
CA THR A 116 20.42 8.56 -5.10
C THR A 116 19.50 7.35 -5.31
N VAL A 117 18.19 7.56 -5.33
CA VAL A 117 17.16 6.52 -5.42
C VAL A 117 16.51 6.54 -6.80
N GLY A 118 16.35 5.37 -7.40
CA GLY A 118 15.79 5.22 -8.74
C GLY A 118 14.27 5.49 -8.83
N PRO A 119 13.77 5.87 -10.02
CA PRO A 119 12.33 6.12 -10.26
C PRO A 119 11.43 4.91 -9.94
N ASP A 120 12.00 3.70 -9.96
CA ASP A 120 11.30 2.45 -9.65
C ASP A 120 10.77 2.41 -8.21
N LEU A 121 11.43 3.05 -7.24
CA LEU A 121 10.95 3.08 -5.86
C LEU A 121 9.67 3.91 -5.73
N VAL A 122 9.60 5.07 -6.39
CA VAL A 122 8.42 5.94 -6.40
C VAL A 122 7.27 5.26 -7.14
N ALA A 123 7.54 4.60 -8.26
CA ALA A 123 6.54 3.82 -8.99
C ALA A 123 6.01 2.62 -8.17
N GLY A 124 6.91 1.93 -7.45
CA GLY A 124 6.57 0.85 -6.52
C GLY A 124 5.67 1.34 -5.38
N TRP A 125 6.04 2.46 -4.75
CA TRP A 125 5.24 3.12 -3.71
C TRP A 125 3.86 3.49 -4.24
N ALA A 126 3.79 4.20 -5.38
CA ALA A 126 2.53 4.64 -5.96
C ALA A 126 1.61 3.44 -6.27
N THR A 127 2.17 2.36 -6.82
CA THR A 127 1.43 1.11 -7.08
C THR A 127 0.91 0.47 -5.80
N ALA A 128 1.73 0.44 -4.74
CA ALA A 128 1.32 -0.08 -3.44
C ALA A 128 0.18 0.75 -2.83
N VAL A 129 0.27 2.08 -2.89
CA VAL A 129 -0.78 3.00 -2.44
C VAL A 129 -2.07 2.84 -3.23
N ALA A 130 -1.98 2.82 -4.57
CA ALA A 130 -3.11 2.59 -5.44
C ALA A 130 -3.79 1.26 -5.10
N ARG A 131 -3.03 0.18 -4.88
CA ARG A 131 -3.59 -1.11 -4.46
C ARG A 131 -4.28 -1.02 -3.09
N ARG A 132 -3.63 -0.48 -2.06
CA ARG A 132 -4.15 -0.42 -0.69
C ARG A 132 -5.41 0.43 -0.59
N ALA A 133 -5.46 1.55 -1.30
CA ALA A 133 -6.62 2.44 -1.33
C ALA A 133 -7.69 2.04 -2.37
N GLY A 134 -7.40 1.07 -3.24
CA GLY A 134 -8.19 0.74 -4.43
C GLY A 134 -8.19 1.85 -5.49
N GLY A 135 -7.18 2.70 -5.49
CA GLY A 135 -6.94 3.73 -6.49
C GLY A 135 -6.45 3.20 -7.83
N GLY A 136 -5.78 4.05 -8.60
CA GLY A 136 -5.18 3.70 -9.88
C GLY A 136 -4.01 4.61 -10.25
N ILE A 137 -3.30 4.24 -11.30
CA ILE A 137 -2.16 4.98 -11.86
C ILE A 137 -2.48 5.37 -13.30
N LEU A 138 -2.29 6.64 -13.64
CA LEU A 138 -2.28 7.10 -15.03
C LEU A 138 -0.84 7.32 -15.48
N PRO A 139 -0.34 6.58 -16.49
CA PRO A 139 0.94 6.87 -17.11
C PRO A 139 0.98 8.29 -17.68
N ALA A 140 2.17 8.89 -17.73
CA ALA A 140 2.37 10.23 -18.29
C ALA A 140 1.86 10.36 -19.73
N ALA A 141 1.97 9.29 -20.53
CA ALA A 141 1.45 9.21 -21.89
C ALA A 141 -0.10 9.22 -21.97
N ARG A 142 -0.81 8.99 -20.86
CA ARG A 142 -2.28 8.92 -20.77
C ARG A 142 -2.92 7.89 -21.71
N ASP A 143 -2.17 6.87 -22.09
CA ASP A 143 -2.60 5.80 -22.98
C ASP A 143 -3.57 4.82 -22.31
N ARG A 144 -3.28 4.42 -21.06
CA ARG A 144 -4.13 3.49 -20.31
C ARG A 144 -3.95 3.62 -18.80
N ALA A 145 -5.06 3.79 -18.08
CA ALA A 145 -5.07 3.67 -16.63
C ALA A 145 -4.74 2.23 -16.18
N VAL A 146 -3.90 2.11 -15.16
CA VAL A 146 -3.60 0.86 -14.46
C VAL A 146 -4.33 0.90 -13.12
N VAL A 147 -5.22 -0.05 -12.88
CA VAL A 147 -5.96 -0.16 -11.61
C VAL A 147 -5.50 -1.45 -10.92
N PRO A 148 -4.54 -1.38 -9.98
CA PRO A 148 -4.09 -2.55 -9.26
C PRO A 148 -5.23 -3.20 -8.48
N ASP A 149 -5.35 -4.53 -8.58
CA ASP A 149 -6.36 -5.27 -7.84
C ASP A 149 -6.15 -5.12 -6.31
N PRO A 150 -7.07 -4.45 -5.58
CA PRO A 150 -6.93 -4.22 -4.14
C PRO A 150 -6.94 -5.52 -3.33
N ALA A 151 -7.51 -6.61 -3.87
CA ALA A 151 -7.56 -7.90 -3.21
C ALA A 151 -6.32 -8.76 -3.46
N ALA A 152 -5.34 -8.29 -4.26
CA ALA A 152 -4.13 -9.04 -4.57
C ALA A 152 -3.16 -9.15 -3.37
N ALA A 153 -3.18 -8.20 -2.43
CA ALA A 153 -2.28 -8.16 -1.28
C ALA A 153 -2.84 -8.98 -0.09
N VAL A 154 -2.77 -10.31 -0.20
CA VAL A 154 -3.20 -11.23 0.87
C VAL A 154 -2.09 -11.56 1.87
N ASP A 155 -0.83 -11.44 1.46
CA ASP A 155 0.32 -11.75 2.31
C ASP A 155 0.48 -10.73 3.44
N LEU A 156 0.85 -11.26 4.60
CA LEU A 156 1.04 -10.50 5.82
C LEU A 156 2.32 -10.98 6.52
N THR A 157 3.08 -10.05 7.10
CA THR A 157 4.23 -10.37 7.93
C THR A 157 4.04 -9.78 9.32
N LEU A 158 4.04 -10.62 10.34
CA LEU A 158 4.12 -10.18 11.73
C LEU A 158 5.58 -10.06 12.13
N TRP A 159 5.95 -8.91 12.69
CA TRP A 159 7.25 -8.65 13.29
C TRP A 159 7.11 -8.67 14.81
N SER A 160 7.88 -9.51 15.51
CA SER A 160 7.90 -9.52 16.97
C SER A 160 9.32 -9.58 17.56
N ALA A 161 9.45 -9.09 18.79
CA ALA A 161 10.62 -9.30 19.64
C ALA A 161 10.70 -10.73 20.21
N VAL A 162 9.59 -11.46 20.22
CA VAL A 162 9.46 -12.76 20.86
C VAL A 162 9.56 -13.87 19.80
N PRO A 163 10.57 -14.77 19.88
CA PRO A 163 10.61 -15.97 19.06
C PRO A 163 9.62 -17.02 19.57
N LEU A 164 8.94 -17.71 18.64
CA LEU A 164 8.21 -18.94 18.91
C LEU A 164 9.10 -20.14 18.61
N SER A 165 8.94 -21.18 19.42
CA SER A 165 9.43 -22.49 19.04
C SER A 165 8.57 -23.07 17.90
N PRO A 166 9.12 -23.96 17.06
CA PRO A 166 8.35 -24.67 16.04
C PRO A 166 7.14 -25.43 16.61
N ASP A 167 7.31 -26.03 17.80
CA ASP A 167 6.28 -26.83 18.47
C ASP A 167 5.13 -25.97 19.03
N ASP A 168 5.42 -24.72 19.44
CA ASP A 168 4.40 -23.77 19.89
C ASP A 168 3.66 -23.10 18.71
N ALA A 169 4.34 -22.92 17.58
CA ALA A 169 3.76 -22.27 16.41
C ALA A 169 2.72 -23.15 15.69
N LEU A 170 3.00 -24.45 15.57
CA LEU A 170 2.13 -25.37 14.81
C LEU A 170 0.68 -25.46 15.36
N PRO A 171 0.44 -25.53 16.70
CA PRO A 171 -0.90 -25.45 17.28
C PRO A 171 -1.64 -24.13 17.01
N LEU A 172 -0.94 -23.02 16.80
CA LEU A 172 -1.56 -21.72 16.46
C LEU A 172 -2.01 -21.65 15.00
N VAL A 173 -1.26 -22.29 14.10
CA VAL A 173 -1.51 -22.27 12.65
C VAL A 173 -2.61 -23.26 12.24
N ARG A 174 -2.55 -24.49 12.76
CA ARG A 174 -3.43 -25.62 12.37
C ARG A 174 -4.93 -25.34 12.41
N PRO A 175 -5.49 -24.62 13.41
CA PRO A 175 -6.93 -24.36 13.46
C PRO A 175 -7.45 -23.57 12.25
N SER A 176 -6.60 -22.74 11.64
CA SER A 176 -6.98 -21.91 10.49
C SER A 176 -6.51 -22.47 9.15
N LEU A 177 -5.44 -23.28 9.17
CA LEU A 177 -4.88 -23.91 7.98
C LEU A 177 -4.82 -25.43 8.18
N SER A 178 -5.84 -26.11 7.68
CA SER A 178 -5.94 -27.57 7.82
C SER A 178 -4.83 -28.25 7.03
N GLY A 179 -4.28 -29.33 7.57
CA GLY A 179 -3.22 -30.08 6.89
C GLY A 179 -1.82 -29.47 7.02
N SER A 180 -1.62 -28.43 7.85
CA SER A 180 -0.29 -27.86 8.12
C SER A 180 0.76 -28.91 8.49
N ARG A 181 1.91 -28.85 7.80
CA ARG A 181 3.13 -29.63 8.07
C ARG A 181 4.27 -28.68 8.44
N LEU A 182 5.06 -29.09 9.43
CA LEU A 182 6.20 -28.33 9.91
C LEU A 182 7.49 -28.86 9.26
N THR A 183 8.35 -27.95 8.83
CA THR A 183 9.71 -28.23 8.37
C THR A 183 10.66 -27.24 9.02
N LEU A 184 11.81 -27.72 9.50
CA LEU A 184 12.85 -26.84 10.03
C LEU A 184 13.58 -26.14 8.89
N ASP A 185 13.87 -24.86 9.07
CA ASP A 185 14.59 -24.03 8.11
C ASP A 185 15.91 -23.61 8.74
N ALA A 186 16.99 -24.29 8.34
CA ALA A 186 18.33 -24.05 8.85
C ALA A 186 19.21 -23.47 7.74
N PRO A 187 19.15 -22.15 7.48
CA PRO A 187 20.06 -21.53 6.52
C PRO A 187 21.51 -21.66 7.01
N PRO A 188 22.50 -21.80 6.09
CA PRO A 188 23.90 -21.93 6.46
C PRO A 188 24.37 -20.69 7.26
N GLY A 189 24.81 -20.91 8.51
CA GLY A 189 25.37 -19.86 9.38
C GLY A 189 24.35 -18.98 10.12
N GLY A 190 23.06 -19.34 10.15
CA GLY A 190 21.98 -18.52 10.73
C GLY A 190 21.31 -19.10 11.99
N ALA A 191 20.40 -18.31 12.59
CA ALA A 191 19.47 -18.79 13.60
C ALA A 191 18.45 -19.75 12.95
N ILE A 192 18.14 -20.86 13.63
CA ILE A 192 17.18 -21.86 13.14
C ILE A 192 15.79 -21.21 13.05
N GLY A 193 15.22 -21.20 11.84
CA GLY A 193 13.84 -20.86 11.56
C GLY A 193 13.00 -22.11 11.34
N PHE A 194 11.74 -21.91 10.97
CA PHE A 194 10.86 -22.98 10.55
C PHE A 194 9.86 -22.51 9.50
N ILE A 195 9.29 -23.47 8.78
CA ILE A 195 8.22 -23.26 7.82
C ILE A 195 7.05 -24.16 8.20
N VAL A 196 5.86 -23.59 8.30
CA VAL A 196 4.61 -24.35 8.37
C VAL A 196 3.88 -24.19 7.04
N THR A 197 3.70 -25.28 6.31
CA THR A 197 3.04 -25.28 5.00
C THR A 197 1.71 -26.02 5.09
N ALA A 198 0.63 -25.39 4.63
CA ALA A 198 -0.64 -26.05 4.37
C ALA A 198 -0.92 -26.02 2.86
N SER A 199 -1.19 -27.18 2.27
CA SER A 199 -1.43 -27.34 0.84
C SER A 199 -2.87 -27.75 0.56
N TYR A 200 -3.45 -27.17 -0.47
CA TYR A 200 -4.83 -27.33 -0.91
C TYR A 200 -4.85 -27.61 -2.42
N GLU A 201 -5.63 -28.61 -2.84
CA GLU A 201 -5.68 -29.06 -4.24
C GLU A 201 -6.04 -27.94 -5.22
N TYR A 202 -7.03 -27.11 -4.87
CA TYR A 202 -7.55 -26.05 -5.75
C TYR A 202 -7.06 -24.65 -5.38
N ASP A 203 -6.54 -24.48 -4.17
CA ASP A 203 -6.19 -23.16 -3.63
C ASP A 203 -4.69 -22.94 -3.49
N GLY A 204 -3.85 -23.93 -3.83
CA GLY A 204 -2.40 -23.81 -3.73
C GLY A 204 -1.91 -24.03 -2.31
N ALA A 205 -0.90 -23.31 -1.85
CA ALA A 205 -0.35 -23.47 -0.51
C ALA A 205 -0.30 -22.15 0.26
N VAL A 206 -0.41 -22.25 1.59
CA VAL A 206 -0.10 -21.14 2.50
C VAL A 206 1.11 -21.54 3.33
N GLU A 207 2.13 -20.69 3.30
CA GLU A 207 3.40 -20.88 3.98
C GLU A 207 3.55 -19.85 5.11
N VAL A 208 3.79 -20.32 6.33
CA VAL A 208 4.21 -19.49 7.46
C VAL A 208 5.70 -19.72 7.66
N ARG A 209 6.53 -18.76 7.23
CA ARG A 209 7.97 -18.78 7.46
C ARG A 209 8.32 -17.94 8.67
N CYS A 210 8.92 -18.56 9.68
CA CYS A 210 9.45 -17.91 10.86
C CYS A 210 10.96 -17.88 10.81
N GLY A 211 11.55 -16.71 11.06
CA GLY A 211 13.00 -16.59 11.18
C GLY A 211 13.43 -15.22 11.67
N ARG A 212 14.70 -15.11 12.04
CA ARG A 212 15.31 -13.82 12.36
C ARG A 212 15.69 -13.10 11.07
N SER A 213 15.15 -11.92 10.83
CA SER A 213 15.52 -11.09 9.68
C SER A 213 16.46 -9.96 10.09
N ARG A 214 17.38 -9.60 9.19
CA ARG A 214 18.18 -8.36 9.29
C ARG A 214 17.63 -7.24 8.41
N GLU A 215 16.82 -7.60 7.42
CA GLU A 215 16.15 -6.67 6.52
C GLU A 215 14.74 -6.43 7.06
N VAL A 216 14.48 -5.19 7.48
CA VAL A 216 13.18 -4.76 8.01
C VAL A 216 12.53 -3.79 7.02
N PRO A 217 11.20 -3.86 6.81
CA PRO A 217 10.47 -2.87 6.02
C PRO A 217 10.69 -1.45 6.53
N ALA A 218 10.80 -0.49 5.62
CA ALA A 218 11.07 0.92 5.95
C ALA A 218 10.09 1.49 6.98
N VAL A 219 8.80 1.13 6.90
CA VAL A 219 7.78 1.57 7.85
C VAL A 219 8.12 1.25 9.31
N LEU A 220 8.82 0.16 9.59
CA LEU A 220 9.19 -0.22 10.96
C LEU A 220 10.26 0.69 11.56
N SER A 221 11.04 1.40 10.74
CA SER A 221 12.00 2.40 11.21
C SER A 221 11.34 3.62 11.87
N THR A 222 10.02 3.78 11.67
CA THR A 222 9.22 4.84 12.31
C THR A 222 8.73 4.47 13.72
N LEU A 223 8.96 3.22 14.14
CA LEU A 223 8.51 2.67 15.43
C LEU A 223 9.71 2.41 16.36
N ASP A 224 9.44 2.24 17.65
CA ASP A 224 10.46 1.73 18.56
C ASP A 224 10.79 0.27 18.19
N TRP A 225 12.07 -0.06 18.10
CA TRP A 225 12.53 -1.40 17.71
C TRP A 225 11.97 -2.50 18.61
N ARG A 226 11.60 -2.19 19.86
CA ARG A 226 11.00 -3.13 20.81
C ARG A 226 9.57 -3.53 20.40
N GLU A 227 8.88 -2.70 19.64
CA GLU A 227 7.51 -2.96 19.18
C GLU A 227 7.48 -4.02 18.08
N HIS A 228 8.53 -4.14 17.26
CA HIS A 228 8.56 -5.06 16.13
C HIS A 228 9.64 -6.14 16.23
N GLY A 229 10.75 -5.89 16.93
CA GLY A 229 11.84 -6.85 17.08
C GLY A 229 12.42 -7.43 15.77
N PRO A 230 13.32 -8.43 15.89
CA PRO A 230 14.03 -8.98 14.74
C PRO A 230 13.40 -10.26 14.15
N TRP A 231 12.33 -10.80 14.76
CA TRP A 231 11.70 -12.03 14.31
C TRP A 231 10.54 -11.72 13.37
N SER A 232 10.55 -12.34 12.20
CA SER A 232 9.48 -12.22 11.23
C SER A 232 8.71 -13.54 11.11
N TYR A 233 7.40 -13.45 11.09
CA TYR A 233 6.45 -14.51 10.80
C TYR A 233 5.72 -14.12 9.51
N ARG A 234 6.29 -14.51 8.38
CA ARG A 234 5.73 -14.21 7.06
C ARG A 234 4.72 -15.27 6.67
N VAL A 235 3.47 -14.86 6.48
CA VAL A 235 2.39 -15.72 5.98
C VAL A 235 2.14 -15.36 4.53
N THR A 236 2.51 -16.27 3.63
CA THR A 236 2.46 -16.06 2.17
C THR A 236 1.58 -17.09 1.51
N TRP A 237 0.77 -16.64 0.56
CA TRP A 237 0.04 -17.52 -0.35
C TRP A 237 0.88 -17.87 -1.59
N ARG A 238 0.89 -19.15 -1.95
CA ARG A 238 1.46 -19.69 -3.17
C ARG A 238 0.30 -20.23 -4.03
N PRO A 239 -0.09 -19.55 -5.11
CA PRO A 239 -1.17 -20.04 -5.96
C PRO A 239 -0.80 -21.38 -6.63
N PRO A 240 -1.79 -22.18 -7.08
CA PRO A 240 -1.54 -23.40 -7.85
C PRO A 240 -0.70 -23.16 -9.10
N ASP A 241 -0.96 -22.05 -9.79
CA ASP A 241 -0.18 -21.57 -10.93
C ASP A 241 0.50 -20.24 -10.57
N PRO A 242 1.84 -20.21 -10.42
CA PRO A 242 2.60 -19.00 -10.14
C PRO A 242 2.51 -17.94 -11.26
N MET A 243 2.26 -18.33 -12.51
CA MET A 243 2.21 -17.40 -13.64
C MET A 243 1.03 -16.42 -13.56
N GLU A 244 -0.03 -16.81 -12.85
CA GLU A 244 -1.18 -15.95 -12.57
C GLU A 244 -0.80 -14.70 -11.74
N LEU A 245 0.35 -14.69 -11.05
CA LEU A 245 0.83 -13.51 -10.32
C LEU A 245 1.44 -12.45 -11.24
N GLU A 246 1.85 -12.83 -12.45
CA GLU A 246 2.55 -11.96 -13.39
C GLU A 246 1.61 -11.29 -14.39
N VAL A 247 0.40 -11.82 -14.54
CA VAL A 247 -0.58 -11.31 -15.51
C VAL A 247 -1.42 -10.16 -14.92
N PRO A 248 -1.72 -9.11 -15.71
CA PRO A 248 -2.53 -7.99 -15.23
C PRO A 248 -3.97 -8.36 -14.84
N HIS A 249 -4.53 -9.39 -15.48
CA HIS A 249 -5.90 -9.87 -15.23
C HIS A 249 -5.83 -11.39 -15.01
N PRO A 250 -5.67 -11.84 -13.75
CA PRO A 250 -5.61 -13.27 -13.45
C PRO A 250 -6.95 -13.94 -13.74
N SER A 251 -6.93 -15.27 -13.89
CA SER A 251 -8.16 -16.03 -14.12
C SER A 251 -9.12 -15.94 -12.93
N GLN A 252 -10.41 -16.18 -13.20
CA GLN A 252 -11.42 -16.21 -12.14
C GLN A 252 -11.14 -17.29 -11.10
N LEU A 253 -10.54 -18.42 -11.50
CA LEU A 253 -10.15 -19.49 -10.58
C LEU A 253 -9.05 -19.03 -9.62
N HIS A 254 -8.05 -18.30 -10.11
CA HIS A 254 -7.03 -17.69 -9.26
C HIS A 254 -7.64 -16.70 -8.25
N VAL A 255 -8.56 -15.84 -8.71
CA VAL A 255 -9.23 -14.86 -7.84
C VAL A 255 -10.05 -15.56 -6.75
N ILE A 256 -10.80 -16.61 -7.10
CA ILE A 256 -11.59 -17.39 -6.14
C ILE A 256 -10.68 -18.10 -5.13
N ALA A 257 -9.59 -18.73 -5.61
CA ALA A 257 -8.63 -19.40 -4.73
C ALA A 257 -8.04 -18.42 -3.70
N ARG A 258 -7.61 -17.24 -4.16
CA ARG A 258 -7.11 -16.16 -3.31
C ARG A 258 -8.14 -15.71 -2.26
N GLN A 259 -9.40 -15.53 -2.68
CA GLN A 259 -10.49 -15.13 -1.78
C GLN A 259 -10.77 -16.17 -0.69
N ARG A 260 -10.66 -17.46 -1.01
CA ARG A 260 -10.86 -18.54 -0.02
C ARG A 260 -9.74 -18.62 1.01
N VAL A 261 -8.49 -18.40 0.60
CA VAL A 261 -7.34 -18.49 1.52
C VAL A 261 -7.13 -17.24 2.38
N ALA A 262 -7.51 -16.06 1.90
CA ALA A 262 -7.22 -14.79 2.57
C ALA A 262 -7.72 -14.72 4.03
N PRO A 263 -8.94 -15.18 4.37
CA PRO A 263 -9.36 -15.24 5.77
C PRO A 263 -8.53 -16.20 6.63
N GLY A 264 -8.05 -17.30 6.05
CA GLY A 264 -7.14 -18.23 6.73
C GLY A 264 -5.82 -17.58 7.10
N ILE A 265 -5.23 -16.81 6.16
CA ILE A 265 -3.99 -16.04 6.39
C ILE A 265 -4.18 -15.05 7.53
N ALA A 266 -5.24 -14.24 7.48
CA ALA A 266 -5.54 -13.25 8.51
C ALA A 266 -5.77 -13.89 9.89
N ARG A 267 -6.47 -15.04 9.97
CA ARG A 267 -6.66 -15.77 11.23
C ARG A 267 -5.35 -16.31 11.80
N VAL A 268 -4.45 -16.82 10.96
CA VAL A 268 -3.12 -17.25 11.40
C VAL A 268 -2.33 -16.08 11.96
N VAL A 269 -2.29 -14.95 11.24
CA VAL A 269 -1.61 -13.75 11.73
C VAL A 269 -2.22 -13.26 13.03
N ALA A 270 -3.55 -13.24 13.17
CA ALA A 270 -4.19 -12.86 14.43
C ALA A 270 -3.88 -13.83 15.59
N ALA A 271 -3.75 -15.13 15.32
CA ALA A 271 -3.37 -16.12 16.33
C ALA A 271 -1.92 -15.92 16.78
N LEU A 272 -1.00 -15.73 15.83
CA LEU A 272 0.41 -15.42 16.12
C LEU A 272 0.53 -14.09 16.87
N TRP A 273 -0.16 -13.04 16.42
CA TRP A 273 -0.10 -11.72 17.03
C TRP A 273 -0.58 -11.74 18.48
N ARG A 274 -1.64 -12.50 18.80
CA ARG A 274 -2.09 -12.69 20.19
C ARG A 274 -1.08 -13.45 21.04
N ALA A 275 -0.30 -14.36 20.45
CA ALA A 275 0.68 -15.17 21.19
C ALA A 275 1.98 -14.40 21.48
N VAL A 276 2.48 -13.60 20.52
CA VAL A 276 3.79 -12.96 20.62
C VAL A 276 3.80 -11.44 20.59
N GLY A 277 2.63 -10.80 20.46
CA GLY A 277 2.57 -9.36 20.23
C GLY A 277 3.27 -8.96 18.93
N GLY A 278 3.59 -7.68 18.79
CA GLY A 278 4.35 -7.18 17.65
C GLY A 278 3.58 -6.24 16.73
N THR A 279 4.07 -6.11 15.50
CA THR A 279 3.54 -5.21 14.47
C THR A 279 3.33 -5.97 13.16
N VAL A 280 2.15 -5.81 12.54
CA VAL A 280 1.84 -6.44 11.25
C VAL A 280 2.06 -5.47 10.10
N VAL A 281 2.73 -5.96 9.05
CA VAL A 281 2.99 -5.26 7.80
C VAL A 281 2.42 -6.08 6.64
N ASP A 282 1.73 -5.45 5.69
CA ASP A 282 1.25 -6.11 4.48
C ASP A 282 2.34 -6.19 3.39
N ALA A 283 2.02 -6.88 2.28
CA ALA A 283 2.90 -6.96 1.12
C ALA A 283 3.21 -5.61 0.45
N GLY A 284 2.43 -4.56 0.73
CA GLY A 284 2.66 -3.20 0.25
C GLY A 284 3.60 -2.38 1.14
N GLY A 285 4.07 -2.96 2.25
CA GLY A 285 4.93 -2.27 3.22
C GLY A 285 4.16 -1.35 4.17
N PHE A 286 2.83 -1.49 4.28
CA PHE A 286 2.01 -0.68 5.17
C PHE A 286 1.69 -1.40 6.48
N LEU A 287 1.58 -0.65 7.57
CA LEU A 287 1.07 -1.18 8.83
C LEU A 287 -0.37 -1.66 8.67
N VAL A 288 -0.68 -2.77 9.34
CA VAL A 288 -2.04 -3.33 9.39
C VAL A 288 -2.49 -3.34 10.84
N PRO A 289 -3.47 -2.50 11.22
CA PRO A 289 -4.02 -2.47 12.57
C PRO A 289 -4.70 -3.80 12.94
N HIS A 290 -4.79 -4.09 14.23
CA HIS A 290 -5.45 -5.31 14.72
C HIS A 290 -6.89 -5.45 14.22
N ALA A 291 -7.66 -4.36 14.26
CA ALA A 291 -9.04 -4.34 13.76
C ALA A 291 -9.15 -4.70 12.27
N GLU A 292 -8.16 -4.32 11.46
CA GLU A 292 -8.13 -4.68 10.04
C GLU A 292 -7.79 -6.16 9.83
N VAL A 293 -6.86 -6.71 10.62
CA VAL A 293 -6.56 -8.15 10.60
C VAL A 293 -7.79 -8.96 11.00
N GLU A 294 -8.52 -8.55 12.04
CA GLU A 294 -9.77 -9.19 12.47
C GLU A 294 -10.85 -9.12 11.40
N GLU A 295 -11.00 -7.98 10.73
CA GLU A 295 -11.96 -7.84 9.63
C GLU A 295 -11.60 -8.75 8.45
N ARG A 296 -10.31 -8.85 8.08
CA ARG A 296 -9.83 -9.78 7.04
C ARG A 296 -10.03 -11.24 7.42
N ALA A 297 -10.03 -11.57 8.71
CA ALA A 297 -10.21 -12.92 9.23
C ALA A 297 -11.66 -13.44 9.12
N ARG A 298 -12.64 -12.53 8.95
CA ARG A 298 -14.04 -12.88 8.76
C ARG A 298 -14.27 -13.46 7.36
N PRO A 299 -15.01 -14.56 7.21
CA PRO A 299 -15.47 -15.00 5.90
C PRO A 299 -16.38 -13.90 5.32
N ARG A 300 -16.12 -13.51 4.08
CA ARG A 300 -16.99 -12.62 3.31
C ARG A 300 -18.05 -13.41 2.56
#